data_AF-A0A645BF93-F1
#
_entry.id   AF-A0A645BF93-F1
#
_cell.length_a   1.000
_cell.length_b   1.000
_cell.length_c   1.000
_cell.angle_alpha   90.00
_cell.angle_beta   90.00
_cell.angle_gamma   90.00
#
_symmetry.space_group_name_H-M   'P 1'
#
loop_
_entity.id
_entity.type
_entity.pdbx_description
1 polymer ?
#
loop_
_entity_poly.entity_id
_entity_poly.type
_entity_poly.pdbx_seq_one_letter_code
_entity_poly.pdbx_strand_id
1 'polypeptide(L)'
;MTKGDKKLLSIKEIEFDLNRCEEVLKENDYMEIVIAIEELQDKYRNKMNNICENENNVVWNYSKKDLEKIKICLLNYRREMIQKEKLKNIDEKLKDFRIAIRENDAKYQDDLEETINFIKEVSNKDINLDEKYEELKLCFELLKKMDRKTSMYILELIVLLIK
;
A
#
# COMPACT_ATOMS: atom_id res chain seq x y z
N MET A 1 28.67 10.31 9.80
CA MET A 1 28.22 8.90 9.96
C MET A 1 26.96 8.74 9.13
N THR A 2 27.08 7.99 8.05
CA THR A 2 26.01 7.69 7.10
C THR A 2 24.90 6.92 7.82
N LYS A 3 23.67 7.43 7.73
CA LYS A 3 22.46 6.68 8.11
C LYS A 3 22.51 5.39 7.31
N GLY A 4 22.72 4.27 8.00
CA GLY A 4 22.74 2.95 7.39
C GLY A 4 21.49 2.76 6.55
N ASP A 5 21.67 2.29 5.32
CA ASP A 5 20.59 1.95 4.42
C ASP A 5 19.61 1.03 5.14
N LYS A 6 18.45 1.57 5.53
CA LYS A 6 17.36 0.78 6.10
C LYS A 6 16.94 -0.19 5.01
N LYS A 7 17.34 -1.47 5.11
CA LYS A 7 16.88 -2.54 4.23
C LYS A 7 15.35 -2.54 4.25
N LEU A 8 14.75 -2.15 3.14
CA LEU A 8 13.30 -2.18 2.94
C LEU A 8 12.88 -3.67 2.98
N LEU A 9 11.97 -4.03 3.88
CA LEU A 9 11.40 -5.38 3.89
C LEU A 9 10.56 -5.58 2.64
N SER A 10 10.56 -6.80 2.13
CA SER A 10 9.63 -7.21 1.08
C SER A 10 8.31 -7.70 1.67
N ILE A 11 7.22 -7.61 0.89
CA ILE A 11 5.91 -8.18 1.27
C ILE A 11 6.05 -9.69 1.58
N LYS A 12 6.90 -10.40 0.84
CA LYS A 12 7.17 -11.84 1.05
C LYS A 12 7.77 -12.14 2.43
N GLU A 13 8.67 -11.30 2.93
CA GLU A 13 9.25 -11.46 4.27
C GLU A 13 8.19 -11.27 5.36
N ILE A 14 7.25 -10.35 5.17
CA ILE A 14 6.13 -10.14 6.11
C ILE A 14 5.16 -11.33 6.06
N GLU A 15 4.87 -11.87 4.87
CA GLU A 15 4.03 -13.07 4.72
C GLU A 15 4.63 -14.29 5.41
N PHE A 16 5.94 -14.48 5.29
CA PHE A 16 6.66 -15.53 6.01
C PHE A 16 6.48 -15.38 7.53
N ASP A 17 6.67 -14.18 8.07
CA ASP A 17 6.51 -13.91 9.50
C ASP A 17 5.07 -14.08 9.98
N LEU A 18 4.08 -13.70 9.15
CA LEU A 18 2.66 -13.91 9.43
C LEU A 18 2.30 -15.39 9.49
N ASN A 19 2.81 -16.20 8.56
CA ASN A 19 2.62 -17.65 8.56
C ASN A 19 3.25 -18.29 9.80
N ARG A 20 4.45 -17.84 10.19
CA ARG A 20 5.07 -18.28 11.44
C ARG A 20 4.23 -17.94 12.67
N CYS A 21 3.66 -16.74 12.73
CA CYS A 21 2.73 -16.39 13.82
C CYS A 21 1.55 -17.37 13.87
N GLU A 22 1.00 -17.76 12.72
CA GLU A 22 -0.10 -18.72 12.65
C GLU A 22 0.27 -20.11 13.14
N GLU A 23 1.43 -20.61 12.74
CA GLU A 23 1.97 -21.90 13.17
C GLU A 23 2.18 -21.92 14.68
N VAL A 24 2.91 -20.93 15.22
CA VAL A 24 3.21 -20.84 16.65
C VAL A 24 1.93 -20.67 17.49
N LEU A 25 0.96 -19.86 17.03
CA LEU A 25 -0.32 -19.70 17.72
C LEU A 25 -1.16 -20.98 17.73
N LYS A 26 -1.03 -21.82 16.70
CA LYS A 26 -1.73 -23.10 16.56
C LYS A 26 -1.10 -24.18 17.43
N GLU A 27 0.22 -24.29 17.42
CA GLU A 27 0.98 -25.22 18.28
C GLU A 27 0.82 -24.86 19.75
N ASN A 28 0.73 -23.56 20.05
CA ASN A 28 0.52 -23.03 21.39
C ASN A 28 1.62 -23.48 22.38
N ASP A 29 2.83 -23.68 21.87
CA ASP A 29 4.02 -23.90 22.69
C ASP A 29 4.49 -22.58 23.28
N TYR A 30 4.68 -22.56 24.60
CA TYR A 30 5.04 -21.33 25.31
C TYR A 30 6.42 -20.80 24.91
N MET A 31 7.41 -21.69 24.73
CA MET A 31 8.77 -21.29 24.39
C MET A 31 8.80 -20.71 22.98
N GLU A 32 8.13 -21.35 22.03
CA GLU A 32 8.02 -20.84 20.66
C GLU A 32 7.29 -19.50 20.58
N ILE A 33 6.26 -19.28 21.42
CA ILE A 33 5.59 -17.98 21.54
C ILE A 33 6.58 -16.90 21.99
N VAL A 34 7.36 -17.17 23.04
CA VAL A 34 8.36 -16.22 23.57
C VAL A 34 9.42 -15.90 22.52
N ILE A 35 9.97 -16.93 21.86
CA ILE A 35 10.98 -16.77 20.81
C ILE A 35 10.43 -15.95 19.64
N ALA A 36 9.23 -16.27 19.16
CA ALA A 36 8.61 -15.55 18.05
C ALA A 36 8.39 -14.08 18.38
N ILE A 37 7.94 -13.75 19.59
CA ILE A 37 7.74 -12.37 20.03
C ILE A 37 9.05 -11.58 20.00
N GLU A 38 10.11 -12.10 20.62
CA GLU A 38 11.42 -11.42 20.67
C GLU A 38 12.00 -11.17 19.28
N GLU A 39 11.99 -12.19 18.42
CA GLU A 39 12.55 -12.08 17.08
C GLU A 39 11.77 -11.09 16.19
N LEU A 40 10.44 -11.09 16.29
CA LEU A 40 9.60 -10.15 15.55
C LEU A 40 9.76 -8.72 16.09
N GLN A 41 9.79 -8.55 17.40
CA GLN A 41 10.03 -7.23 18.00
C GLN A 41 11.38 -6.68 17.57
N ASP A 42 12.46 -7.46 17.63
CA ASP A 42 13.78 -7.01 17.18
C ASP A 42 13.80 -6.65 15.68
N LYS A 43 13.26 -7.54 14.83
CA LYS A 43 13.21 -7.36 13.36
C LYS A 43 12.47 -6.09 12.92
N TYR A 44 11.45 -5.67 13.66
CA TYR A 44 10.55 -4.58 13.29
C TYR A 44 10.61 -3.35 14.21
N ARG A 45 11.40 -3.38 15.30
CA ARG A 45 11.57 -2.29 16.29
C ARG A 45 11.74 -0.91 15.66
N ASN A 46 12.56 -0.84 14.61
CA ASN A 46 12.92 0.42 13.93
C ASN A 46 12.08 0.71 12.67
N LYS A 47 11.02 -0.08 12.46
CA LYS A 47 10.21 -0.11 11.24
C LYS A 47 8.71 0.12 11.52
N MET A 48 8.24 -0.24 12.72
CA MET A 48 6.86 -0.03 13.17
C MET A 48 6.87 0.56 14.58
N ASN A 49 6.20 1.68 14.79
CA ASN A 49 6.24 2.38 16.08
C ASN A 49 5.58 1.59 17.22
N ASN A 50 4.67 0.65 16.91
CA ASN A 50 3.79 0.04 17.92
C ASN A 50 4.06 -1.45 18.17
N ILE A 51 5.07 -2.05 17.53
CA ILE A 51 5.32 -3.50 17.70
C ILE A 51 5.86 -3.85 19.10
N CYS A 52 6.40 -2.85 19.81
CA CYS A 52 7.01 -2.96 21.14
C CYS A 52 6.16 -2.35 22.26
N GLU A 53 4.93 -1.86 22.00
CA GLU A 53 4.13 -1.17 23.04
C GLU A 53 3.65 -2.08 24.19
N ASN A 54 3.86 -3.40 24.10
CA ASN A 54 3.60 -4.35 25.19
C ASN A 54 4.90 -4.89 25.80
N GLU A 55 5.94 -4.05 25.95
CA GLU A 55 7.13 -4.36 26.75
C GLU A 55 6.72 -4.63 28.21
N ASN A 56 6.20 -5.81 28.48
CA ASN A 56 6.51 -6.48 29.73
C ASN A 56 8.04 -6.55 29.74
N ASN A 57 8.69 -5.75 30.59
CA ASN A 57 10.16 -5.70 30.74
C ASN A 57 10.79 -7.06 31.18
N VAL A 58 9.99 -8.12 31.20
CA VAL A 58 10.36 -9.49 31.55
C VAL A 58 9.87 -10.39 30.40
N VAL A 59 10.82 -10.90 29.62
CA VAL A 59 10.62 -11.81 28.48
C VAL A 59 9.73 -13.01 28.84
N TRP A 60 9.78 -13.47 30.08
CA TRP A 60 8.99 -14.59 30.61
C TRP A 60 7.53 -14.25 30.95
N ASN A 61 7.07 -13.04 30.67
CA ASN A 61 5.68 -12.64 30.87
C ASN A 61 4.92 -12.50 29.55
N TYR A 62 5.54 -12.85 28.43
CA TYR A 62 4.84 -12.87 27.16
C TYR A 62 3.76 -13.93 27.13
N SER A 63 2.70 -13.60 26.42
CA SER A 63 1.53 -14.45 26.28
C SER A 63 1.16 -14.63 24.82
N LYS A 64 0.31 -15.63 24.57
CA LYS A 64 -0.34 -15.82 23.26
C LYS A 64 -0.96 -14.52 22.73
N LYS A 65 -1.58 -13.73 23.61
CA LYS A 65 -2.22 -12.47 23.25
C LYS A 65 -1.22 -11.44 22.74
N ASP A 66 0.01 -11.46 23.22
CA ASP A 66 1.05 -10.54 22.76
C ASP A 66 1.50 -10.89 21.34
N LEU A 67 1.63 -12.18 21.03
CA LEU A 67 1.88 -12.65 19.66
C LEU A 67 0.69 -12.33 18.72
N GLU A 68 -0.55 -12.46 19.19
CA GLU A 68 -1.74 -12.04 18.42
C GLU A 68 -1.72 -10.54 18.10
N LYS A 69 -1.33 -9.68 19.06
CA LYS A 69 -1.18 -8.24 18.83
C LYS A 69 -0.09 -7.96 17.79
N ILE A 70 1.07 -8.62 17.89
CA ILE A 70 2.15 -8.49 16.89
C ILE A 70 1.65 -8.90 15.50
N LYS A 71 0.93 -10.02 15.40
CA LYS A 71 0.32 -10.48 14.15
C LYS A 71 -0.58 -9.40 13.53
N ILE A 72 -1.41 -8.72 14.34
CA ILE A 72 -2.26 -7.61 13.88
C ILE A 72 -1.42 -6.43 13.39
N CYS A 73 -0.35 -6.05 14.11
CA CYS A 73 0.59 -5.02 13.66
C CYS A 73 1.20 -5.36 12.29
N LEU A 74 1.64 -6.60 12.10
CA LEU A 74 2.20 -7.09 10.82
C LEU A 74 1.16 -7.03 9.69
N LEU A 75 -0.10 -7.41 9.95
CA LEU A 75 -1.19 -7.35 8.97
C LEU A 75 -1.47 -5.91 8.53
N ASN A 76 -1.51 -4.96 9.48
CA ASN A 76 -1.73 -3.56 9.18
C ASN A 76 -0.55 -2.98 8.38
N TYR A 77 0.69 -3.28 8.78
CA TYR A 77 1.87 -2.84 8.06
C TYR A 77 1.93 -3.39 6.62
N ARG A 78 1.55 -4.67 6.42
CA ARG A 78 1.43 -5.26 5.08
C ARG A 78 0.41 -4.48 4.23
N ARG A 79 -0.75 -4.14 4.80
CA ARG A 79 -1.79 -3.36 4.11
C ARG A 79 -1.27 -2.00 3.69
N GLU A 80 -0.58 -1.28 4.58
CA GLU A 80 0.02 0.02 4.28
C GLU A 80 1.07 -0.08 3.16
N MET A 81 1.91 -1.13 3.17
CA MET A 81 2.91 -1.34 2.12
C MET A 81 2.28 -1.56 0.75
N ILE A 82 1.26 -2.42 0.67
CA ILE A 82 0.53 -2.68 -0.59
C ILE A 82 -0.13 -1.40 -1.10
N GLN A 83 -0.73 -0.61 -0.21
CA GLN A 83 -1.33 0.68 -0.58
C GLN A 83 -0.27 1.66 -1.11
N LYS A 84 0.89 1.76 -0.46
CA LYS A 84 2.00 2.59 -0.93
C LYS A 84 2.53 2.17 -2.30
N GLU A 85 2.64 0.87 -2.55
CA GLU A 85 3.04 0.36 -3.88
C GLU A 85 2.00 0.66 -4.95
N LYS A 86 0.70 0.47 -4.66
CA LYS A 86 -0.40 0.84 -5.56
C LYS A 86 -0.35 2.33 -5.92
N LEU A 87 -0.22 3.20 -4.92
CA LEU A 87 -0.12 4.66 -5.12
C LEU A 87 1.11 5.04 -5.93
N LYS A 88 2.27 4.42 -5.66
CA LYS A 88 3.50 4.66 -6.42
C LYS A 88 3.33 4.29 -7.90
N ASN A 89 2.70 3.16 -8.19
CA ASN A 89 2.42 2.71 -9.56
C ASN A 89 1.47 3.69 -10.29
N ILE A 90 0.44 4.18 -9.59
CA ILE A 90 -0.46 5.22 -10.12
C ILE A 90 0.32 6.51 -10.41
N ASP A 91 1.14 6.98 -9.48
CA ASP A 91 1.95 8.20 -9.66
C ASP A 91 2.95 8.07 -10.82
N GLU A 92 3.56 6.91 -11.01
CA GLU A 92 4.44 6.62 -12.16
C GLU A 92 3.64 6.67 -13.47
N LYS A 93 2.50 5.99 -13.55
CA LYS A 93 1.62 6.04 -14.73
C LYS A 93 1.10 7.44 -15.05
N LEU A 94 0.75 8.25 -14.03
CA LEU A 94 0.32 9.63 -14.23
C LEU A 94 1.47 10.51 -14.77
N LYS A 95 2.72 10.26 -14.36
CA LYS A 95 3.89 10.95 -14.92
C LYS A 95 4.10 10.60 -16.39
N ASP A 96 4.05 9.31 -16.73
CA ASP A 96 4.19 8.84 -18.12
C ASP A 96 3.11 9.47 -19.00
N PHE A 97 1.89 9.58 -18.48
CA PHE A 97 0.79 10.20 -19.20
C PHE A 97 0.99 11.71 -19.42
N ARG A 98 1.46 12.45 -18.41
CA ARG A 98 1.84 13.87 -18.57
C ARG A 98 2.90 14.07 -19.65
N ILE A 99 3.86 13.16 -19.76
CA ILE A 99 4.89 13.21 -20.81
C ILE A 99 4.23 12.99 -22.18
N ALA A 100 3.41 11.94 -22.32
CA ALA A 100 2.73 11.60 -23.57
C ALA A 100 1.80 12.71 -24.10
N ILE A 101 1.15 13.48 -23.21
CA ILE A 101 0.31 14.63 -23.56
C ILE A 101 1.16 15.81 -24.05
N ARG A 102 2.26 16.14 -23.35
CA ARG A 102 3.14 17.24 -23.79
C ARG A 102 3.72 17.01 -25.18
N GLU A 103 3.83 15.75 -25.59
CA GLU A 103 4.33 15.34 -26.91
C GLU A 103 3.24 15.27 -27.99
N ASN A 104 1.94 15.21 -27.64
CA ASN A 104 0.83 15.08 -28.58
C ASN A 104 -0.21 16.21 -28.41
N ASP A 105 -0.12 17.18 -29.32
CA ASP A 105 -1.19 18.11 -29.76
C ASP A 105 -1.86 19.01 -28.70
N ALA A 106 -1.72 20.33 -28.88
CA ALA A 106 -2.06 21.38 -27.91
C ALA A 106 -3.57 21.61 -27.67
N LYS A 107 -4.46 20.89 -28.37
CA LYS A 107 -5.89 21.25 -28.46
C LYS A 107 -6.72 20.94 -27.20
N TYR A 108 -6.32 19.95 -26.41
CA TYR A 108 -7.07 19.49 -25.21
C TYR A 108 -6.18 19.38 -23.97
N GLN A 109 -5.04 20.09 -23.97
CA GLN A 109 -4.02 19.94 -22.94
C GLN A 109 -4.53 20.33 -21.54
N ASP A 110 -5.33 21.40 -21.44
CA ASP A 110 -5.91 21.85 -20.17
C ASP A 110 -6.94 20.86 -19.63
N ASP A 111 -7.86 20.39 -20.49
CA ASP A 111 -8.87 19.37 -20.14
C ASP A 111 -8.20 18.06 -19.66
N LEU A 112 -7.08 17.70 -20.29
CA LEU A 112 -6.30 16.51 -19.94
C LEU A 112 -5.61 16.66 -18.59
N GLU A 113 -4.99 17.81 -18.33
CA GLU A 113 -4.35 18.09 -17.04
C GLU A 113 -5.37 18.14 -15.90
N GLU A 114 -6.55 18.71 -16.15
CA GLU A 114 -7.67 18.69 -15.21
C GLU A 114 -8.15 17.25 -14.93
N THR A 115 -8.27 16.42 -15.98
CA THR A 115 -8.61 14.99 -15.84
C THR A 115 -7.58 14.24 -14.99
N ILE A 116 -6.29 14.47 -15.22
CA ILE A 116 -5.20 13.85 -14.45
C ILE A 116 -5.28 14.23 -12.98
N ASN A 117 -5.47 15.52 -12.71
CA ASN A 117 -5.55 16.03 -11.35
C ASN A 117 -6.78 15.47 -10.63
N PHE A 118 -7.93 15.39 -11.32
CA PHE A 118 -9.12 14.76 -10.80
C PHE A 118 -8.89 13.27 -10.48
N ILE A 119 -8.34 12.50 -11.42
CA ILE A 119 -8.00 11.08 -11.20
C ILE A 119 -7.08 10.90 -9.99
N LYS A 120 -6.10 11.80 -9.82
CA LYS A 120 -5.19 11.80 -8.67
C LYS A 120 -5.90 12.16 -7.36
N GLU A 121 -6.86 13.07 -7.39
CA GLU A 121 -7.67 13.41 -6.23
C GLU A 121 -8.48 12.19 -5.77
N VAL A 122 -9.21 11.56 -6.70
CA VAL A 122 -9.99 10.34 -6.41
C VAL A 122 -9.10 9.20 -5.91
N SER A 123 -7.88 9.07 -6.44
CA SER A 123 -6.94 8.03 -5.99
C SER A 123 -6.56 8.14 -4.52
N ASN A 124 -6.48 9.37 -4.01
CA ASN A 124 -6.08 9.66 -2.63
C ASN A 124 -7.25 9.62 -1.63
N LYS A 125 -8.50 9.56 -2.10
CA LYS A 125 -9.66 9.42 -1.23
C LYS A 125 -9.74 8.00 -0.64
N ASP A 126 -10.02 7.95 0.66
CA ASP A 126 -10.30 6.71 1.40
C ASP A 126 -11.79 6.35 1.27
N ILE A 127 -12.18 5.96 0.06
CA ILE A 127 -13.55 5.59 -0.33
C ILE A 127 -13.54 4.21 -0.98
N ASN A 128 -14.70 3.54 -0.98
CA ASN A 128 -14.81 2.19 -1.53
C ASN A 128 -14.76 2.18 -3.08
N LEU A 129 -14.64 1.00 -3.68
CA LEU A 129 -14.48 0.86 -5.14
C LEU A 129 -15.69 1.36 -5.93
N ASP A 130 -16.91 1.15 -5.41
CA ASP A 130 -18.14 1.61 -6.06
C ASP A 130 -18.22 3.14 -6.04
N GLU A 131 -17.86 3.76 -4.92
CA GLU A 131 -17.75 5.22 -4.79
C GLU A 131 -16.69 5.80 -5.72
N LYS A 132 -15.51 5.15 -5.83
CA LYS A 132 -14.47 5.56 -6.80
C LYS A 132 -14.98 5.50 -8.24
N TYR A 133 -15.71 4.44 -8.59
CA TYR A 133 -16.29 4.29 -9.92
C TYR A 133 -17.30 5.42 -10.21
N GLU A 134 -18.17 5.74 -9.25
CA GLU A 134 -19.17 6.79 -9.39
C GLU A 134 -18.54 8.18 -9.59
N GLU A 135 -17.40 8.47 -8.96
CA GLU A 135 -16.65 9.70 -9.22
C GLU A 135 -15.95 9.67 -10.59
N LEU A 136 -15.27 8.57 -10.93
CA LEU A 136 -14.47 8.46 -12.15
C LEU A 136 -15.30 8.38 -13.44
N LYS A 137 -16.60 8.03 -13.36
CA LYS A 137 -17.48 7.98 -14.55
C LYS A 137 -17.57 9.32 -15.28
N LEU A 138 -17.35 10.44 -14.58
CA LEU A 138 -17.34 11.79 -15.17
C LEU A 138 -16.26 11.92 -16.26
N CYS A 139 -15.14 11.20 -16.12
CA CYS A 139 -14.08 11.18 -17.12
C CYS A 139 -14.54 10.54 -18.44
N PHE A 140 -15.57 9.67 -18.43
CA PHE A 140 -16.03 9.00 -19.65
C PHE A 140 -16.67 9.95 -20.67
N GLU A 141 -17.20 11.09 -20.23
CA GLU A 141 -17.68 12.12 -21.17
C GLU A 141 -16.52 12.82 -21.89
N LEU A 142 -15.35 12.94 -21.25
CA LEU A 142 -14.15 13.50 -21.86
C LEU A 142 -13.54 12.53 -22.89
N LEU A 143 -13.58 11.22 -22.62
CA LEU A 143 -13.12 10.19 -23.55
C LEU A 143 -13.79 10.26 -24.93
N LYS A 144 -15.07 10.69 -24.98
CA LYS A 144 -15.84 10.81 -26.23
C LYS A 144 -15.30 11.89 -27.16
N LYS A 145 -14.56 12.87 -26.62
CA LYS A 145 -14.04 14.04 -27.35
C LYS A 145 -12.57 13.86 -27.78
N MET A 146 -11.91 12.84 -27.24
CA MET A 146 -10.48 12.60 -27.41
C MET A 146 -10.21 11.53 -28.47
N ASP A 147 -9.00 11.54 -29.01
CA ASP A 147 -8.56 10.50 -29.92
C ASP A 147 -8.39 9.16 -29.19
N ARG A 148 -8.40 8.07 -29.97
CA ARG A 148 -8.33 6.70 -29.44
C ARG A 148 -7.15 6.49 -28.49
N LYS A 149 -5.97 7.03 -28.79
CA LYS A 149 -4.76 6.79 -27.99
C LYS A 149 -4.94 7.42 -26.62
N THR A 150 -5.30 8.70 -26.58
CA THR A 150 -5.53 9.44 -25.33
C THR A 150 -6.65 8.82 -24.50
N SER A 151 -7.75 8.41 -25.14
CA SER A 151 -8.86 7.76 -24.46
C SER A 151 -8.48 6.40 -23.84
N MET A 152 -7.67 5.60 -24.53
CA MET A 152 -7.17 4.33 -23.98
C MET A 152 -6.30 4.54 -22.74
N TYR A 153 -5.45 5.56 -22.72
CA TYR A 153 -4.60 5.85 -21.56
C TYR A 153 -5.41 6.28 -20.32
N ILE A 154 -6.41 7.14 -20.48
CA ILE A 154 -7.29 7.55 -19.37
C ILE A 154 -8.07 6.33 -18.85
N LEU A 155 -8.56 5.46 -19.74
CA LEU A 155 -9.23 4.22 -19.35
C LEU A 155 -8.31 3.30 -18.54
N GLU A 156 -7.03 3.17 -18.92
CA GLU A 156 -6.08 2.38 -18.14
C GLU A 156 -5.88 2.93 -16.72
N LEU A 157 -5.82 4.26 -16.55
CA LEU A 157 -5.71 4.90 -15.25
C LEU A 157 -6.95 4.64 -14.40
N ILE A 158 -8.15 4.78 -14.99
CA ILE A 158 -9.41 4.49 -14.30
C ILE A 158 -9.45 3.02 -13.86
N VAL A 159 -9.10 2.09 -14.76
CA VAL A 159 -9.07 0.65 -14.47
C VAL A 159 -8.09 0.32 -13.34
N LEU A 160 -6.94 0.99 -13.27
CA LEU A 160 -5.98 0.79 -12.16
C LEU A 160 -6.51 1.23 -10.81
N LEU A 161 -7.38 2.24 -10.77
CA LEU A 161 -7.95 2.77 -9.53
C LEU A 161 -9.10 1.94 -8.97
N ILE A 162 -9.81 1.24 -9.85
CA ILE A 162 -10.98 0.43 -9.49
C ILE A 162 -10.67 -1.08 -9.41
N LYS A 163 -9.38 -1.45 -9.40
CA LYS A 163 -8.88 -2.84 -9.32
C LYS A 163 -8.11 -3.15 -8.04
#